data_AF-A0A7W6T2C7-F1
#
_entry.id   AF-A0A7W6T2C7-F1
#
_cell.length_a   1.000
_cell.length_b   1.000
_cell.length_c   1.000
_cell.angle_alpha   90.00
_cell.angle_beta   90.00
_cell.angle_gamma   90.00
#
_symmetry.space_group_name_H-M   'P 1'
#
loop_
_entity.id
_entity.type
_entity.pdbx_description
1 polymer ?
#
loop_
_entity_poly.entity_id
_entity_poly.type
_entity_poly.pdbx_seq_one_letter_code
_entity_poly.pdbx_strand_id
1 'polypeptide(L)'
;MADADLDVVIRQLARQLHTGLMTRAKERRDRFNGLAAKAKGKDTGDRFKMMAKATMEQATAAAKRLQMSADNVADSYARSMRLAASAQVAAKVEKKAKEEKPAKKAAKAKKAKAKKAK
;
A
#
# COMPACT_ATOMS: atom_id res chain seq x y z
N MET A 1 -1.47 -23.41 -0.56
CA MET A 1 -1.43 -22.13 0.19
C MET A 1 -1.23 -21.06 -0.86
N ALA A 2 -2.23 -20.23 -1.15
CA ALA A 2 -2.00 -19.09 -2.03
C ALA A 2 -1.01 -18.17 -1.31
N ASP A 3 0.16 -17.96 -1.89
CA ASP A 3 1.12 -16.98 -1.42
C ASP A 3 0.37 -15.67 -1.16
N ALA A 4 0.48 -15.15 0.07
CA ALA A 4 -0.20 -13.91 0.40
C ALA A 4 0.27 -12.81 -0.56
N ASP A 5 -0.67 -12.16 -1.25
CA ASP A 5 -0.35 -11.01 -2.08
C ASP A 5 0.45 -9.98 -1.26
N LEU A 6 1.45 -9.35 -1.89
CA LEU A 6 2.39 -8.49 -1.17
C LEU A 6 1.69 -7.33 -0.43
N ASP A 7 0.49 -6.90 -0.84
CA ASP A 7 -0.30 -5.91 -0.11
C ASP A 7 -0.80 -6.42 1.25
N VAL A 8 -1.14 -7.70 1.36
CA VAL A 8 -1.49 -8.35 2.63
C VAL A 8 -0.28 -8.41 3.55
N VAL A 9 0.89 -8.76 2.99
CA VAL A 9 2.17 -8.78 3.72
C VAL A 9 2.53 -7.39 4.25
N ILE A 10 2.36 -6.34 3.43
CA ILE A 10 2.60 -4.95 3.83
C ILE A 10 1.72 -4.56 5.03
N ARG A 11 0.43 -4.87 5.00
CA ARG A 11 -0.49 -4.58 6.12
C ARG A 11 -0.13 -5.38 7.37
N GLN A 12 0.28 -6.64 7.22
CA GLN A 12 0.68 -7.49 8.34
C GLN A 12 1.96 -6.97 9.02
N LEU A 13 2.98 -6.60 8.23
CA LEU A 13 4.22 -6.02 8.73
C LEU A 13 3.95 -4.71 9.49
N ALA A 14 3.06 -3.87 8.97
CA ALA A 14 2.68 -2.63 9.64
C ALA A 14 2.02 -2.88 11.00
N ARG A 15 1.17 -3.90 11.12
CA ARG A 15 0.59 -4.31 12.42
C ARG A 15 1.66 -4.80 13.39
N GLN A 16 2.61 -5.61 12.92
CA GLN A 16 3.72 -6.07 13.76
C GLN A 16 4.56 -4.89 14.27
N LEU A 17 4.94 -3.96 13.39
CA LEU A 17 5.67 -2.75 13.77
C LEU A 17 4.87 -1.85 14.70
N HIS A 18 3.56 -1.69 14.48
CA HIS A 18 2.66 -0.96 15.38
C HIS A 18 2.69 -1.54 16.79
N THR A 19 2.53 -2.86 16.91
CA THR A 19 2.57 -3.53 18.23
C THR A 19 3.93 -3.37 18.91
N GLY A 20 5.03 -3.59 18.18
CA GLY A 20 6.38 -3.43 18.71
C GLY A 20 6.69 -2.00 19.16
N LEU A 21 6.24 -0.99 18.40
CA LEU A 21 6.39 0.42 18.74
C LEU A 21 5.60 0.76 20.01
N MET A 22 4.34 0.30 20.11
CA MET A 22 3.51 0.56 21.29
C MET A 22 4.03 -0.13 22.54
N THR A 23 4.59 -1.34 22.44
CA THR A 23 5.23 -2.02 23.58
C THR A 23 6.40 -1.22 24.10
N ARG A 24 7.32 -0.77 23.23
CA ARG A 24 8.46 0.06 23.65
C ARG A 24 8.04 1.44 24.17
N ALA A 25 6.97 2.01 23.62
CA ALA A 25 6.42 3.26 24.12
C ALA A 25 5.89 3.11 25.56
N LYS A 26 5.21 2.01 25.86
CA LYS A 26 4.75 1.69 27.22
C LYS A 26 5.93 1.50 28.18
N GLU A 27 6.94 0.71 27.81
CA GLU A 27 8.15 0.53 28.63
C GLU A 27 8.81 1.88 28.95
N ARG A 28 8.92 2.77 27.96
CA ARG A 28 9.50 4.11 28.14
C ARG A 28 8.62 5.01 29.02
N ARG A 29 7.30 4.95 28.87
CA ARG A 29 6.34 5.64 29.75
C ARG A 29 6.48 5.15 31.19
N ASP A 30 6.54 3.85 31.41
CA ASP A 30 6.64 3.26 32.75
C ASP A 30 7.98 3.60 33.41
N ARG A 31 9.07 3.65 32.62
CA ARG A 31 10.36 4.18 33.09
C ARG A 31 10.25 5.63 33.55
N PHE A 32 9.59 6.51 32.80
CA PHE A 32 9.40 7.90 33.20
C PHE A 32 8.50 8.03 34.44
N ASN A 33 7.44 7.22 34.55
CA ASN A 33 6.60 7.19 35.75
C ASN A 33 7.39 6.70 36.97
N GLY A 34 8.26 5.71 36.82
CA GLY A 34 9.15 5.24 37.88
C GLY A 34 10.15 6.32 38.33
N LEU A 35 10.67 7.13 37.39
CA LEU A 35 11.50 8.29 37.70
C LEU A 35 10.69 9.41 38.41
N ALA A 36 9.44 9.63 37.98
CA ALA A 36 8.55 10.60 38.62
C ALA A 36 8.24 10.21 40.07
N ALA A 37 8.00 8.93 40.34
CA ALA A 37 7.74 8.42 41.69
C ALA A 37 8.95 8.54 42.63
N LYS A 38 10.17 8.48 42.09
CA LYS A 38 11.43 8.63 42.83
C LYS A 38 11.89 10.09 42.93
N ALA A 39 11.21 11.02 42.28
CA ALA A 39 11.61 12.42 42.24
C ALA A 39 11.38 13.09 43.60
N LYS A 40 12.43 13.73 44.14
CA LYS A 40 12.34 14.48 45.40
C LYS A 40 11.60 15.82 45.24
N GLY A 41 11.66 16.42 44.04
CA GLY A 41 11.05 17.71 43.73
C GLY A 41 9.76 17.58 42.92
N LYS A 42 8.76 18.39 43.28
CA LYS A 42 7.47 18.43 42.56
C LYS A 42 7.66 18.75 41.07
N ASP A 43 8.47 19.75 40.75
CA ASP A 43 8.75 20.13 39.36
C ASP A 43 9.43 19.02 38.57
N THR A 44 10.37 18.30 39.20
CA THR A 44 11.05 17.17 38.54
C THR A 44 10.08 16.01 38.30
N GLY A 45 9.19 15.72 39.25
CA GLY A 45 8.15 14.72 39.09
C GLY A 45 7.17 15.08 37.98
N ASP A 46 6.74 16.35 37.92
CA ASP A 46 5.81 16.85 36.90
C ASP A 46 6.45 16.83 35.50
N ARG A 47 7.75 17.13 35.37
CA ARG A 47 8.51 16.97 34.11
C ARG A 47 8.56 15.51 33.65
N PHE A 48 8.81 14.56 34.55
CA PHE A 48 8.82 13.14 34.18
C PHE A 48 7.44 12.64 33.76
N LYS A 49 6.36 13.08 34.42
CA LYS A 49 4.98 12.79 34.01
C LYS A 49 4.66 13.39 32.63
N MET A 50 5.08 14.62 32.37
CA MET A 50 4.97 15.26 31.04
C MET A 50 5.69 14.43 29.97
N MET A 51 6.93 13.97 30.23
CA MET A 51 7.68 13.13 29.30
C MET A 51 7.01 11.77 29.06
N ALA A 52 6.41 11.18 30.10
CA ALA A 52 5.64 9.93 29.96
C ALA A 52 4.43 10.12 29.04
N LYS A 53 3.68 11.23 29.22
CA LYS A 53 2.52 11.58 28.39
C LYS A 53 2.95 11.87 26.94
N ALA A 54 3.96 12.72 26.75
CA ALA A 54 4.48 13.05 25.43
C ALA A 54 4.98 11.81 24.67
N THR A 55 5.62 10.86 25.36
CA THR A 55 6.06 9.60 24.75
C THR A 55 4.90 8.81 24.18
N MET A 56 3.80 8.67 24.93
CA MET A 56 2.61 7.94 24.46
C MET A 56 1.92 8.66 23.31
N GLU A 57 1.80 9.99 23.37
CA GLU A 57 1.19 10.79 22.30
C GLU A 57 1.99 10.70 21.00
N GLN A 58 3.31 10.87 21.07
CA GLN A 58 4.18 10.77 19.90
C GLN A 58 4.22 9.34 19.34
N ALA A 59 4.25 8.33 20.20
CA ALA A 59 4.19 6.94 19.77
C ALA A 59 2.87 6.62 19.06
N THR A 60 1.74 7.08 19.60
CA THR A 60 0.42 6.87 18.99
C THR A 60 0.31 7.61 17.66
N ALA A 61 0.84 8.83 17.56
CA ALA A 61 0.88 9.58 16.31
C ALA A 61 1.77 8.88 15.26
N ALA A 62 2.95 8.41 15.65
CA ALA A 62 3.86 7.67 14.78
C ALA A 62 3.23 6.35 14.31
N ALA A 63 2.57 5.62 15.20
CA ALA A 63 1.84 4.39 14.91
C ALA A 63 0.71 4.61 13.87
N LYS A 64 -0.09 5.66 14.04
CA LYS A 64 -1.14 6.04 13.07
C LYS A 64 -0.56 6.40 11.72
N ARG A 65 0.53 7.18 11.69
CA ARG A 65 1.23 7.54 10.45
C ARG A 65 1.77 6.30 9.75
N LEU A 66 2.37 5.37 10.49
CA LEU A 66 2.87 4.11 9.95
C LEU A 66 1.74 3.28 9.31
N GLN A 67 0.59 3.19 9.98
CA GLN A 67 -0.57 2.47 9.45
C GLN A 67 -1.09 3.12 8.15
N MET A 68 -1.26 4.44 8.13
CA MET A 68 -1.69 5.17 6.93
C MET A 68 -0.70 5.00 5.77
N SER A 69 0.60 5.08 6.05
CA SER A 69 1.63 4.82 5.04
C SER A 69 1.57 3.40 4.51
N ALA A 70 1.37 2.41 5.37
CA ALA A 70 1.26 1.01 4.95
C ALA A 70 0.02 0.76 4.09
N ASP A 71 -1.14 1.32 4.45
CA ASP A 71 -2.36 1.21 3.64
C ASP A 71 -2.18 1.85 2.27
N ASN A 72 -1.59 3.04 2.21
CA ASN A 72 -1.28 3.71 0.93
C ASN A 72 -0.32 2.92 0.06
N VAL A 73 0.70 2.28 0.65
CA VAL A 73 1.67 1.43 -0.06
C VAL A 73 0.99 0.17 -0.56
N ALA A 74 0.20 -0.51 0.28
CA ALA A 74 -0.55 -1.70 -0.06
C ALA A 74 -1.55 -1.43 -1.20
N ASP A 75 -2.31 -0.33 -1.13
CA ASP A 75 -3.28 0.03 -2.15
C ASP A 75 -2.61 0.44 -3.47
N SER A 76 -1.46 1.10 -3.40
CA SER A 76 -0.69 1.45 -4.61
C SER A 76 -0.12 0.22 -5.30
N TYR A 77 0.35 -0.76 -4.53
CA TYR A 77 0.80 -2.06 -5.05
C TYR A 77 -0.36 -2.85 -5.66
N ALA A 78 -1.47 -3.00 -4.94
CA ALA A 78 -2.63 -3.72 -5.45
C ALA A 78 -3.19 -3.07 -6.73
N ARG A 79 -3.18 -1.74 -6.81
CA ARG A 79 -3.57 -1.02 -8.04
C ARG A 79 -2.60 -1.28 -9.19
N SER A 80 -1.28 -1.20 -8.96
CA SER A 80 -0.29 -1.44 -10.02
C SER A 80 -0.36 -2.88 -10.54
N MET A 81 -0.58 -3.86 -9.67
CA MET A 81 -0.76 -5.25 -10.09
C MET A 81 -2.05 -5.48 -10.88
N ARG A 82 -3.17 -4.84 -10.48
CA ARG A 82 -4.41 -4.86 -11.28
C ARG A 82 -4.21 -4.23 -12.66
N LEU A 83 -3.51 -3.10 -12.73
CA LEU A 83 -3.17 -2.45 -14.00
C LEU A 83 -2.30 -3.36 -14.87
N ALA A 84 -1.25 -3.96 -14.31
CA ALA A 84 -0.39 -4.89 -15.03
C ALA A 84 -1.17 -6.11 -15.56
N ALA A 85 -2.05 -6.70 -14.74
CA ALA A 85 -2.92 -7.79 -15.16
C ALA A 85 -3.88 -7.35 -16.28
N SER A 86 -4.51 -6.18 -16.16
CA SER A 86 -5.40 -5.64 -17.20
C SER A 86 -4.67 -5.27 -18.49
N ALA A 87 -3.44 -4.76 -18.43
CA ALA A 87 -2.63 -4.42 -19.58
C ALA A 87 -2.22 -5.68 -20.36
N GLN A 88 -1.90 -6.77 -19.65
CA GLN A 88 -1.66 -8.07 -20.27
C GLN A 88 -2.92 -8.62 -20.96
N VAL A 89 -4.10 -8.44 -20.37
CA VAL A 89 -5.37 -8.85 -21.00
C VAL A 89 -5.68 -7.97 -22.21
N ALA A 90 -5.51 -6.66 -22.13
CA ALA A 90 -5.71 -5.74 -23.25
C ALA A 90 -4.77 -6.05 -24.42
N ALA A 91 -3.49 -6.32 -24.16
CA ALA A 91 -2.53 -6.74 -25.18
C ALA A 91 -2.90 -8.10 -25.82
N LYS A 92 -3.47 -9.03 -25.05
CA LYS A 92 -3.99 -10.31 -25.60
C LYS A 92 -5.24 -10.11 -26.45
N VAL A 93 -6.13 -9.19 -26.06
CA VAL A 93 -7.35 -8.86 -26.82
C VAL A 93 -7.02 -8.10 -28.10
N GLU A 94 -6.10 -7.14 -28.08
CA GLU A 94 -5.64 -6.45 -29.30
C GLU A 94 -4.91 -7.37 -30.28
N LYS A 95 -4.11 -8.33 -29.79
CA LYS A 95 -3.49 -9.34 -30.65
C LYS A 95 -4.54 -10.24 -31.31
N LYS A 96 -5.54 -10.71 -30.57
CA LYS A 96 -6.67 -11.47 -31.15
C LYS A 96 -7.48 -10.63 -32.15
N ALA A 97 -7.73 -9.35 -31.87
CA ALA A 97 -8.46 -8.46 -32.77
C ALA A 97 -7.65 -8.09 -34.04
N LYS A 98 -6.32 -8.13 -34.00
CA LYS A 98 -5.45 -7.96 -35.18
C LYS A 98 -5.37 -9.23 -36.04
N GLU A 99 -5.41 -10.42 -35.45
CA GLU A 99 -5.47 -11.69 -36.18
C GLU A 99 -6.82 -11.92 -36.89
N GLU A 100 -7.92 -11.37 -36.39
CA GLU A 100 -9.24 -11.50 -37.03
C GLU A 100 -9.46 -10.53 -38.21
N LYS A 101 -8.58 -9.54 -38.39
CA LYS A 101 -8.75 -8.46 -39.38
C LYS A 101 -8.12 -8.62 -40.78
N PRO A 102 -7.32 -9.64 -41.16
CA PRO A 102 -6.77 -9.70 -42.52
C PRO A 102 -7.74 -10.30 -43.56
N ALA A 103 -8.79 -11.04 -43.17
CA ALA A 103 -9.60 -11.77 -44.14
C ALA A 103 -10.65 -10.93 -44.90
N LYS A 104 -11.16 -9.82 -44.35
CA LYS A 104 -12.28 -9.06 -44.97
C LYS A 104 -11.89 -7.90 -45.88
N LYS A 105 -10.62 -7.48 -45.94
CA LYS A 105 -10.18 -6.39 -46.85
C LYS A 105 -9.67 -6.87 -48.22
N ALA A 106 -9.28 -8.13 -48.37
CA ALA A 106 -8.82 -8.66 -49.66
C ALA A 106 -9.97 -8.94 -50.66
N ALA A 107 -11.20 -9.18 -50.20
CA ALA A 107 -12.33 -9.51 -51.08
C ALA A 107 -12.97 -8.27 -51.77
N LYS A 108 -12.82 -7.06 -51.22
CA LYS A 108 -13.40 -5.83 -51.83
C LYS A 108 -12.53 -5.21 -52.93
N ALA A 109 -11.24 -5.52 -52.99
CA ALA A 109 -10.34 -4.98 -54.00
C ALA A 109 -10.48 -5.64 -55.39
N LYS A 110 -10.95 -6.90 -55.47
CA LYS A 110 -11.15 -7.59 -56.76
C LYS A 110 -12.48 -7.29 -57.47
N LYS A 111 -13.51 -6.79 -56.78
CA LYS A 111 -14.80 -6.45 -57.43
C LYS A 111 -14.86 -5.04 -58.03
N ALA A 112 -13.96 -4.14 -57.66
CA ALA A 112 -13.96 -2.76 -58.18
C ALA A 112 -13.23 -2.60 -59.54
N LYS A 113 -12.33 -3.51 -59.91
CA LYS A 113 -11.61 -3.45 -61.20
C LYS A 113 -12.34 -4.09 -62.38
N ALA A 114 -13.42 -4.85 -62.16
CA ALA A 114 -14.17 -5.51 -63.23
C ALA A 114 -15.37 -4.70 -63.78
N LYS A 115 -15.66 -3.50 -63.25
CA LYS A 115 -16.81 -2.68 -63.66
C LYS A 115 -16.46 -1.43 -64.46
N LYS A 116 -15.19 -1.25 -64.84
CA LYS A 116 -14.72 -0.08 -65.63
C LYS A 116 -14.17 -0.42 -67.02
N ALA A 117 -14.43 -1.63 -67.51
CA ALA A 117 -14.11 -2.06 -68.86
C ALA A 117 -15.34 -2.77 -69.46
N LYS A 118 -16.34 -1.99 -69.87
CA LYS A 118 -17.23 -2.31 -70.98
C LYS A 118 -17.87 -1.03 -71.49
#